data_AF-A0A0F8E617-F1
#
_entry.id   AF-A0A0F8E617-F1
#
_cell.length_a   1.000
_cell.length_b   1.000
_cell.length_c   1.000
_cell.angle_alpha   90.00
_cell.angle_beta   90.00
_cell.angle_gamma   90.00
#
_symmetry.space_group_name_H-M   'P 1'
#
loop_
_entity.id
_entity.type
_entity.pdbx_description
1 polymer ?
#
loop_
_entity_poly.entity_id
_entity_poly.type
_entity_poly.pdbx_seq_one_letter_code
_entity_poly.pdbx_strand_id
1 'polypeptide(L)'
;MVKIGFIFGLLGLLLMANTCAAVGFNISPETKMAHPGDTVGYGLTVNLTGDEDPNYFPITERFSIDPEKSVPGWGYSFSRDSVMLDYSSRTNTSTLYISVPLGTAQGNYSHSVNATAYDEFGKQIGYSTELDVYVVNTNVNNIPEFPSIALPAAAVLGLVAVFGRKKE
;
A
#
# COMPACT_ATOMS: atom_id res chain seq x y z
N MET A 1 44.10 3.22 -42.79
CA MET A 1 43.58 1.93 -42.27
C MET A 1 43.01 2.19 -40.87
N VAL A 2 41.71 2.46 -40.77
CA VAL A 2 41.04 2.77 -39.50
C VAL A 2 40.66 1.45 -38.84
N LYS A 3 41.10 1.26 -37.59
CA LYS A 3 40.95 0.02 -36.82
C LYS A 3 39.46 -0.28 -36.59
N ILE A 4 38.95 -1.29 -37.28
CA ILE A 4 37.55 -1.76 -37.20
C ILE A 4 37.13 -2.16 -35.78
N GLY A 5 38.08 -2.47 -34.89
CA GLY A 5 37.81 -2.80 -33.49
C GLY A 5 37.33 -1.63 -32.62
N PHE A 6 37.59 -0.38 -33.02
CA PHE A 6 37.18 0.79 -32.22
C PHE A 6 35.68 1.09 -32.35
N ILE A 7 35.06 0.71 -33.47
CA ILE A 7 33.64 0.96 -33.75
C ILE A 7 32.75 0.00 -32.94
N PHE A 8 33.13 -1.26 -32.79
CA PHE A 8 32.36 -2.23 -31.99
C PHE A 8 32.44 -1.97 -30.48
N GLY A 9 33.58 -1.46 -29.99
CA GLY A 9 33.70 -1.04 -28.58
C GLY A 9 32.83 0.17 -28.25
N LEU A 10 32.73 1.14 -29.17
CA LEU A 10 31.90 2.32 -29.00
C LEU A 10 30.39 2.00 -29.14
N LEU A 11 30.03 1.07 -30.03
CA LEU A 11 28.64 0.62 -30.22
C LEU A 11 28.15 -0.21 -29.02
N GLY A 12 29.03 -1.00 -28.39
CA GLY A 12 28.73 -1.72 -27.14
C GLY A 12 28.57 -0.79 -25.94
N LEU A 13 29.32 0.31 -25.89
CA LEU A 13 29.20 1.31 -24.83
C LEU A 13 27.95 2.18 -24.98
N LEU A 14 27.48 2.42 -26.22
CA LEU A 14 26.23 3.13 -26.50
C LEU A 14 24.98 2.34 -26.08
N LEU A 15 25.07 1.01 -25.98
CA LEU A 15 23.99 0.13 -25.54
C LEU A 15 23.86 0.01 -24.01
N MET A 16 24.71 0.69 -23.23
CA MET A 16 24.68 0.64 -21.77
C MET A 16 24.17 1.93 -21.10
N ALA A 17 23.65 2.90 -21.86
CA ALA A 17 22.89 4.01 -21.30
C ALA A 17 21.46 3.57 -21.01
N ASN A 18 21.28 2.64 -20.05
CA ASN A 18 19.96 2.36 -19.48
C ASN A 18 19.71 3.44 -18.43
N THR A 19 19.14 4.57 -18.85
CA THR A 19 18.56 5.55 -17.92
C THR A 19 17.32 4.91 -17.34
N CYS A 20 17.41 4.40 -16.11
CA CYS A 20 16.29 3.76 -15.42
C CYS A 20 15.13 4.77 -15.29
N ALA A 21 13.95 4.41 -15.78
CA ALA A 21 12.74 5.14 -15.42
C ALA A 21 12.46 4.84 -13.94
N ALA A 22 12.65 5.83 -13.07
CA ALA A 22 12.42 5.68 -11.64
C ALA A 22 10.93 5.91 -11.31
N VAL A 23 10.33 4.94 -10.63
CA VAL A 23 8.99 5.02 -10.08
C VAL A 23 9.10 5.27 -8.58
N GLY A 24 8.41 6.29 -8.10
CA GLY A 24 8.21 6.51 -6.67
C GLY A 24 6.98 5.76 -6.21
N PHE A 25 7.12 5.01 -5.14
CA PHE A 25 6.02 4.36 -4.43
C PHE A 25 5.92 4.89 -2.99
N ASN A 26 4.70 5.12 -2.51
CA ASN A 26 4.44 5.54 -1.13
C ASN A 26 3.14 4.93 -0.61
N ILE A 27 3.11 4.60 0.69
CA ILE A 27 1.91 4.11 1.38
C ILE A 27 1.57 5.01 2.55
N SER A 28 0.31 5.42 2.67
CA SER A 28 -0.17 6.24 3.78
C SER A 28 -1.58 5.84 4.26
N PRO A 29 -1.82 5.81 5.58
CA PRO A 29 -0.85 5.98 6.66
C PRO A 29 0.06 4.75 6.81
N GLU A 30 1.19 4.86 7.49
CA GLU A 30 2.06 3.69 7.76
C GLU A 30 1.46 2.75 8.83
N THR A 31 0.60 3.28 9.71
CA THR A 31 -0.02 2.51 10.80
C THR A 31 -1.51 2.81 10.90
N LYS A 32 -2.34 1.78 11.11
CA LYS A 32 -3.77 1.92 11.46
C LYS A 32 -4.14 1.13 12.69
N MET A 33 -5.10 1.67 13.44
CA MET A 33 -5.80 0.96 14.50
C MET A 33 -6.93 0.11 13.89
N ALA A 34 -7.15 -1.08 14.43
CA ALA A 34 -8.24 -1.96 14.06
C ALA A 34 -8.71 -2.77 15.27
N HIS A 35 -9.96 -3.19 15.28
CA HIS A 35 -10.46 -4.25 16.16
C HIS A 35 -10.50 -5.59 15.42
N PRO A 36 -10.52 -6.73 16.13
CA PRO A 36 -10.75 -8.03 15.50
C PRO A 36 -12.07 -8.05 14.71
N GLY A 37 -12.01 -8.41 13.43
CA GLY A 37 -13.14 -8.38 12.51
C GLY A 37 -13.20 -7.15 11.60
N ASP A 38 -12.41 -6.10 11.88
CA ASP A 38 -12.39 -4.90 11.06
C ASP A 38 -11.66 -5.11 9.73
N THR A 39 -11.93 -4.21 8.78
CA THR A 39 -11.13 -4.06 7.57
C THR A 39 -10.58 -2.64 7.50
N VAL A 40 -9.26 -2.51 7.43
CA VAL A 40 -8.57 -1.22 7.34
C VAL A 40 -7.98 -0.99 5.95
N GLY A 41 -8.05 0.25 5.46
CA GLY A 41 -7.55 0.65 4.15
C GLY A 41 -6.28 1.50 4.22
N TYR A 42 -5.28 1.20 3.39
CA TYR A 42 -4.02 1.93 3.23
C TYR A 42 -3.95 2.51 1.82
N GLY A 43 -3.75 3.82 1.70
CA GLY A 43 -3.63 4.51 0.42
C GLY A 43 -2.26 4.27 -0.20
N LEU A 44 -2.25 3.73 -1.41
CA LEU A 44 -1.07 3.47 -2.23
C LEU A 44 -0.97 4.60 -3.25
N THR A 45 0.15 5.32 -3.28
CA THR A 45 0.41 6.36 -4.29
C THR A 45 1.65 5.97 -5.07
N VAL A 46 1.51 5.95 -6.39
CA VAL A 46 2.62 5.70 -7.31
C VAL A 46 2.79 6.92 -8.18
N ASN A 47 4.01 7.42 -8.31
CA ASN A 47 4.33 8.58 -9.11
C ASN A 47 5.62 8.37 -9.89
N LEU A 48 5.76 9.04 -11.02
CA LEU A 48 7.03 9.04 -11.76
C LEU A 48 8.02 9.99 -11.09
N THR A 49 9.23 9.52 -10.80
CA THR A 49 10.29 10.29 -10.14
C THR A 49 11.49 10.56 -11.06
N GLY A 50 11.59 9.86 -12.20
CA GLY A 50 12.64 10.05 -13.21
C GLY A 50 12.29 10.98 -14.37
N ASP A 51 13.32 11.28 -15.16
CA ASP A 51 13.28 12.17 -16.33
C ASP A 51 12.52 11.57 -17.53
N GLU A 52 12.03 12.50 -18.33
CA GLU A 52 10.88 12.45 -19.23
C GLU A 52 11.15 11.71 -20.56
N ASP A 53 11.76 10.52 -20.55
CA ASP A 53 11.87 9.75 -21.80
C ASP A 53 10.50 9.12 -22.16
N PRO A 54 9.79 9.63 -23.18
CA PRO A 54 8.49 9.11 -23.57
C PRO A 54 8.53 7.63 -23.99
N ASN A 55 9.70 7.09 -24.33
CA ASN A 55 9.86 5.72 -24.81
C ASN A 55 9.78 4.66 -23.69
N TYR A 56 9.85 5.06 -22.42
CA TYR A 56 9.71 4.14 -21.27
C TYR A 56 8.27 4.01 -20.79
N PHE A 57 7.32 4.69 -21.44
CA PHE A 57 5.91 4.63 -21.11
C PHE A 57 5.14 3.71 -22.06
N PRO A 58 4.05 3.11 -21.58
CA PRO A 58 3.56 3.13 -20.19
C PRO A 58 4.35 2.23 -19.23
N ILE A 59 4.41 2.64 -17.96
CA ILE A 59 4.91 1.81 -16.86
C ILE A 59 3.70 1.21 -16.12
N THR A 60 3.71 -0.10 -15.89
CA THR A 60 2.72 -0.79 -15.06
C THR A 60 3.33 -1.11 -13.71
N GLU A 61 2.74 -0.56 -12.64
CA GLU A 61 3.06 -0.92 -11.26
C GLU A 61 2.09 -2.01 -10.80
N ARG A 62 2.59 -3.16 -10.34
CA ARG A 62 1.76 -4.24 -9.80
C ARG A 62 2.00 -4.37 -8.29
N PHE A 63 0.91 -4.44 -7.53
CA PHE A 63 0.96 -4.60 -6.09
C PHE A 63 0.75 -6.06 -5.68
N SER A 64 1.47 -6.48 -4.66
CA SER A 64 1.25 -7.77 -4.01
C SER A 64 1.64 -7.71 -2.53
N ILE A 65 1.15 -8.67 -1.76
CA ILE A 65 1.63 -8.89 -0.39
C ILE A 65 2.77 -9.89 -0.48
N ASP A 66 3.86 -9.61 0.25
CA ASP A 66 4.95 -10.56 0.43
C ASP A 66 4.40 -11.80 1.16
N PRO A 67 4.37 -12.98 0.52
CA PRO A 67 3.78 -14.17 1.12
C PRO A 67 4.56 -14.64 2.36
N GLU A 68 5.87 -14.41 2.42
CA GLU A 68 6.72 -14.83 3.53
C GLU A 68 6.57 -13.94 4.76
N LYS A 69 6.15 -12.69 4.56
CA LYS A 69 5.93 -11.70 5.63
C LYS A 69 4.46 -11.36 5.85
N SER A 70 3.56 -12.14 5.25
CA SER A 70 2.13 -12.02 5.47
C SER A 70 1.74 -12.64 6.81
N VAL A 71 0.77 -12.04 7.49
CA VAL A 71 0.21 -12.62 8.72
C VAL A 71 -0.79 -13.71 8.35
N PRO A 72 -0.59 -14.97 8.78
CA PRO A 72 -1.48 -16.07 8.41
C PRO A 72 -2.93 -15.84 8.85
N GLY A 73 -3.88 -16.19 7.97
CA GLY A 73 -5.31 -16.08 8.23
C GLY A 73 -5.92 -14.69 8.00
N TRP A 74 -5.10 -13.65 7.79
CA TRP A 74 -5.58 -12.31 7.45
C TRP A 74 -5.97 -12.20 5.97
N GLY A 75 -6.97 -11.38 5.69
CA GLY A 75 -7.42 -11.10 4.33
C GLY A 75 -6.71 -9.90 3.72
N TYR A 76 -6.33 -9.98 2.45
CA TYR A 76 -5.68 -8.89 1.72
C TYR A 76 -6.35 -8.71 0.37
N SER A 77 -6.66 -7.46 0.01
CA SER A 77 -7.15 -7.13 -1.32
C SER A 77 -6.72 -5.73 -1.71
N PHE A 78 -6.62 -5.48 -3.02
CA PHE A 78 -6.34 -4.15 -3.55
C PHE A 78 -7.58 -3.65 -4.29
N SER A 79 -7.90 -2.37 -4.19
CA SER A 79 -8.94 -1.75 -5.05
C SER A 79 -8.59 -1.93 -6.53
N ARG A 80 -7.29 -1.87 -6.82
CA ARG A 80 -6.65 -2.15 -8.12
C ARG A 80 -5.35 -2.86 -7.83
N ASP A 81 -5.16 -4.06 -8.38
CA ASP A 81 -3.95 -4.87 -8.23
C ASP A 81 -2.76 -4.32 -9.05
N SER A 82 -3.03 -3.40 -9.97
CA SER A 82 -2.05 -2.69 -10.74
C SER A 82 -2.53 -1.29 -11.13
N VAL A 83 -1.58 -0.39 -11.35
CA VAL A 83 -1.83 0.93 -11.93
C VAL A 83 -0.87 1.17 -13.07
N MET A 84 -1.32 1.96 -14.04
CA MET A 84 -0.49 2.40 -15.15
C MET A 84 -0.11 3.86 -14.93
N LEU A 85 1.15 4.18 -15.22
CA LEU A 85 1.68 5.52 -15.32
C LEU A 85 2.06 5.78 -16.76
N ASP A 86 1.63 6.93 -17.27
CA ASP A 86 2.04 7.44 -18.57
C ASP A 86 2.33 8.95 -18.47
N TYR A 87 2.69 9.56 -19.60
CA TYR A 87 3.03 10.98 -19.65
C TYR A 87 1.87 11.90 -19.21
N SER A 88 0.63 11.50 -19.47
CA SER A 88 -0.59 12.22 -19.08
C SER A 88 -1.08 11.85 -17.66
N SER A 89 -0.67 10.69 -17.16
CA SER A 89 -1.07 10.12 -15.86
C SER A 89 0.16 9.80 -14.99
N ARG A 90 0.99 10.83 -14.73
CA ARG A 90 2.25 10.70 -13.97
C ARG A 90 2.08 10.29 -12.50
N THR A 91 0.85 10.22 -12.00
CA THR A 91 0.53 9.77 -10.65
C THR A 91 -0.77 8.99 -10.67
N ASN A 92 -0.78 7.85 -10.00
CA ASN A 92 -1.96 7.01 -9.87
C ASN A 92 -2.01 6.39 -8.47
N THR A 93 -3.18 5.92 -8.07
CA THR A 93 -3.41 5.46 -6.69
C THR A 93 -4.14 4.14 -6.63
N SER A 94 -3.94 3.41 -5.53
CA SER A 94 -4.74 2.25 -5.18
C SER A 94 -5.00 2.26 -3.67
N THR A 95 -5.78 1.32 -3.18
CA THR A 95 -5.97 1.11 -1.74
C THR A 95 -5.77 -0.36 -1.42
N LEU A 96 -4.88 -0.64 -0.47
CA LEU A 96 -4.73 -1.96 0.13
C LEU A 96 -5.75 -2.07 1.28
N TYR A 97 -6.61 -3.07 1.21
CA TYR A 97 -7.50 -3.44 2.30
C TYR A 97 -6.94 -4.66 3.02
N ILE A 98 -6.84 -4.55 4.33
CA ILE A 98 -6.42 -5.62 5.22
C ILE A 98 -7.57 -5.95 6.17
N SER A 99 -8.03 -7.20 6.12
CA SER A 99 -9.11 -7.71 6.98
C SER A 99 -8.52 -8.47 8.16
N VAL A 100 -8.81 -7.97 9.36
CA VAL A 100 -8.35 -8.54 10.63
C VAL A 100 -9.28 -9.70 11.03
N PRO A 101 -8.77 -10.92 11.23
CA PRO A 101 -9.61 -12.04 11.68
C PRO A 101 -10.27 -11.77 13.03
N LEU A 102 -11.45 -12.36 13.24
CA LEU A 102 -12.07 -12.41 14.56
C LEU A 102 -11.16 -13.14 15.56
N GLY A 103 -11.14 -12.67 16.81
CA GLY A 103 -10.33 -13.27 17.87
C GLY A 103 -8.84 -13.02 17.76
N THR A 104 -8.39 -12.14 16.84
CA THR A 104 -6.99 -11.70 16.78
C THR A 104 -6.58 -11.09 18.12
N ALA A 105 -5.43 -11.50 18.64
CA ALA A 105 -4.91 -10.98 19.89
C ALA A 105 -4.53 -9.50 19.75
N GLN A 106 -4.54 -8.77 20.86
CA GLN A 106 -4.03 -7.40 20.87
C GLN A 106 -2.54 -7.40 20.51
N GLY A 107 -2.13 -6.50 19.61
CA GLY A 107 -0.75 -6.40 19.19
C GLY A 107 -0.55 -5.57 17.94
N ASN A 108 0.72 -5.34 17.59
CA ASN A 108 1.12 -4.72 16.33
C ASN A 108 1.48 -5.83 15.33
N TYR A 109 0.84 -5.77 14.16
CA TYR A 109 1.04 -6.71 13.07
C TYR A 109 1.60 -5.97 11.87
N SER A 110 2.76 -6.40 11.38
CA SER A 110 3.40 -5.80 10.21
C SER A 110 3.05 -6.57 8.95
N HIS A 111 2.85 -5.86 7.85
CA HIS A 111 2.52 -6.40 6.55
C HIS A 111 3.46 -5.80 5.51
N SER A 112 4.15 -6.64 4.74
CA SER A 112 5.05 -6.20 3.69
C SER A 112 4.31 -6.20 2.34
N VAL A 113 4.34 -5.05 1.68
CA VAL A 113 3.71 -4.78 0.40
C VAL A 113 4.81 -4.59 -0.64
N ASN A 114 4.74 -5.38 -1.71
CA ASN A 114 5.64 -5.27 -2.83
C ASN A 114 4.93 -4.49 -3.95
N ALA A 115 5.59 -3.46 -4.46
CA ALA A 115 5.22 -2.77 -5.69
C ALA A 115 6.28 -3.09 -6.74
N THR A 116 5.86 -3.69 -7.85
CA THR A 116 6.77 -4.14 -8.91
C THR A 116 6.45 -3.40 -10.21
N ALA A 117 7.43 -2.63 -10.68
CA ALA A 117 7.32 -1.84 -11.90
C ALA A 117 7.75 -2.64 -13.13
N TYR A 118 6.99 -2.50 -14.21
CA TYR A 118 7.27 -3.08 -15.52
C TYR A 118 7.11 -2.00 -16.60
N ASP A 119 8.10 -1.89 -17.49
CA ASP A 119 7.90 -1.27 -18.80
C ASP A 119 7.14 -2.23 -19.74
N GLU A 120 6.82 -1.80 -20.96
CA GLU A 120 6.07 -2.65 -21.90
C GLU A 120 6.81 -3.94 -22.25
N PHE A 121 8.14 -3.88 -22.42
CA PHE A 121 8.94 -5.04 -22.77
C PHE A 121 9.04 -6.01 -21.59
N GLY A 122 9.44 -5.52 -20.43
CA GLY A 122 9.55 -6.26 -19.17
C GLY A 122 8.23 -6.92 -18.78
N LYS A 123 7.09 -6.27 -19.03
CA LYS A 123 5.77 -6.89 -18.85
C LYS A 123 5.54 -8.10 -19.76
N GLN A 124 6.02 -8.07 -21.01
CA GLN A 124 5.89 -9.19 -21.95
C GLN A 124 6.75 -10.38 -21.56
N ILE A 125 7.97 -10.13 -21.07
CA ILE A 125 8.94 -11.18 -20.73
C ILE A 125 8.98 -11.54 -19.23
N GLY A 126 8.22 -10.84 -18.38
CA GLY A 126 8.12 -11.08 -16.94
C GLY A 126 9.30 -10.55 -16.12
N TYR A 127 10.03 -9.56 -16.63
CA TYR A 127 11.16 -8.92 -15.94
C TYR A 127 10.78 -7.53 -15.45
N SER A 128 10.96 -7.25 -14.17
CA SER A 128 10.70 -5.94 -13.60
C SER A 128 11.85 -4.97 -13.85
N THR A 129 11.52 -3.68 -13.92
CA THR A 129 12.53 -2.60 -13.95
C THR A 129 12.88 -2.15 -12.53
N GLU A 130 11.91 -2.25 -11.61
CA GLU A 130 12.03 -1.82 -10.22
C GLU A 130 11.16 -2.68 -9.30
N LEU A 131 11.59 -2.83 -8.05
CA LEU A 131 10.84 -3.50 -6.98
C LEU A 131 10.99 -2.68 -5.71
N ASP A 132 9.89 -2.10 -5.26
CA ASP A 132 9.78 -1.41 -3.99
C ASP A 132 9.11 -2.29 -2.94
N VAL A 133 9.62 -2.24 -1.72
CA VAL A 133 9.07 -2.98 -0.58
C VAL A 133 8.75 -2.01 0.54
N TYR A 134 7.48 -1.96 0.94
CA TYR A 134 6.99 -1.10 2.02
C TYR A 134 6.35 -1.92 3.12
N VAL A 135 6.52 -1.47 4.37
CA VAL A 135 5.92 -2.12 5.53
C VAL A 135 4.84 -1.21 6.12
N VAL A 136 3.63 -1.75 6.28
CA VAL A 136 2.54 -1.11 7.02
C VAL A 136 2.21 -1.90 8.27
N ASN A 137 1.67 -1.22 9.28
CA ASN A 137 1.36 -1.82 10.57
C ASN A 137 -0.13 -1.70 10.92
N THR A 138 -0.75 -2.82 11.28
CA THR A 138 -2.08 -2.85 11.88
C THR A 138 -1.94 -3.07 13.39
N ASN A 139 -2.28 -2.06 14.18
CA ASN A 139 -2.39 -2.17 15.63
C ASN A 139 -3.79 -2.67 15.98
N VAL A 140 -3.87 -3.94 16.38
CA VAL A 140 -5.10 -4.56 16.83
C VAL A 140 -5.30 -4.20 18.29
N ASN A 141 -6.36 -3.43 18.56
CA ASN A 141 -6.81 -3.11 19.90
C ASN A 141 -8.04 -3.97 20.25
N ASN A 142 -8.18 -4.34 21.52
CA ASN A 142 -9.32 -5.12 22.02
C ASN A 142 -10.21 -4.31 22.97
N ILE A 143 -9.94 -3.01 23.15
CA ILE A 143 -10.80 -2.15 23.96
C ILE A 143 -12.13 -2.00 23.23
N PRO A 144 -13.25 -2.49 23.79
CA PRO A 144 -14.55 -2.30 23.18
C PRO A 144 -14.85 -0.80 23.13
N GLU A 145 -15.13 -0.27 21.95
CA GLU A 145 -15.65 1.09 21.84
C GLU A 145 -17.08 1.06 22.40
N PHE A 146 -17.26 1.57 23.63
CA PHE A 146 -18.59 1.83 24.12
C PHE A 146 -19.22 2.91 23.24
N PRO A 147 -20.48 2.74 22.78
CA PRO A 147 -21.20 3.82 22.13
C PRO A 147 -21.20 5.02 23.07
N SER A 148 -20.62 6.15 22.66
CA SER A 148 -20.40 7.31 23.54
C SER A 148 -21.71 7.92 24.10
N ILE A 149 -22.87 7.45 23.61
CA ILE A 149 -24.21 7.81 24.07
C ILE A 149 -24.63 7.03 25.32
N ALA A 150 -24.09 5.84 25.57
CA ALA A 150 -24.52 4.96 26.65
C ALA A 150 -24.17 5.51 28.05
N LEU A 151 -22.97 6.09 28.22
CA LEU A 151 -22.56 6.68 29.50
C LEU A 151 -23.42 7.91 29.89
N PRO A 152 -23.63 8.90 29.01
CA PRO A 152 -24.50 10.04 29.29
C PRO A 152 -25.94 9.61 29.57
N ALA A 153 -26.49 8.66 28.79
CA ALA A 153 -27.87 8.20 28.98
C ALA A 153 -28.07 7.46 30.32
N ALA A 154 -27.14 6.58 30.70
CA ALA A 154 -27.20 5.89 31.99
C ALA A 154 -27.07 6.87 33.16
N ALA A 155 -26.22 7.90 33.04
CA ALA A 155 -26.09 8.94 34.05
C ALA A 155 -27.39 9.76 34.21
N VAL A 156 -28.02 10.15 33.10
CA VAL A 156 -29.32 10.85 33.12
C VAL A 156 -30.41 9.99 33.72
N LEU A 157 -30.53 8.71 33.33
CA LEU A 157 -31.50 7.78 33.89
C LEU A 157 -31.27 7.54 35.39
N GLY A 158 -30.01 7.42 35.82
CA GLY A 158 -29.63 7.31 37.23
C GLY A 158 -30.04 8.56 38.03
N LEU A 159 -29.81 9.76 37.49
CA LEU A 159 -30.24 11.02 38.11
C LEU A 159 -31.77 11.11 38.20
N VAL A 160 -32.50 10.75 37.15
CA VAL A 160 -33.98 10.72 37.16
C VAL A 160 -34.50 9.72 38.19
N ALA A 161 -33.88 8.55 38.35
CA ALA A 161 -34.29 7.57 39.36
C ALA A 161 -34.01 8.06 40.80
N VAL A 162 -32.91 8.77 41.03
CA VAL A 162 -32.54 9.31 42.35
C VAL A 162 -33.38 10.52 42.72
N PHE A 163 -33.58 11.48 41.80
CA PHE A 163 -34.36 12.69 42.05
C PHE A 163 -35.88 12.50 41.87
N GLY A 164 -36.30 11.50 41.09
CA GLY A 164 -37.69 11.11 40.91
C GLY A 164 -38.28 10.37 42.11
N ARG A 165 -37.44 9.87 43.03
CA ARG A 165 -37.88 9.39 44.36
C ARG A 165 -38.15 10.57 45.30
N LYS A 166 -39.07 11.46 44.93
CA LYS A 166 -39.65 12.43 45.85
C LYS A 166 -40.99 11.90 46.33
N LYS A 167 -40.94 11.29 47.53
CA LYS A 167 -42.00 11.15 48.55
C LYS A 167 -43.45 11.18 48.06
N GLU A 168 -44.04 9.98 47.97
CA GLU A 168 -45.33 9.73 48.64
C GLU A 168 -45.05 9.20 50.05
#